data_AF-A0A1F3LXF1-F1
#
_entry.id   AF-A0A1F3LXF1-F1
#
_cell.length_a   1.000
_cell.length_b   1.000
_cell.length_c   1.000
_cell.angle_alpha   90.00
_cell.angle_beta   90.00
_cell.angle_gamma   90.00
#
_symmetry.space_group_name_H-M   'P 1'
#
loop_
_entity.id
_entity.type
_entity.pdbx_description
1 polymer ?
#
loop_
_entity_poly.entity_id
_entity_poly.type
_entity_poly.pdbx_seq_one_letter_code
_entity_poly.pdbx_strand_id
1 'polypeptide(L)'
;MKRLTYPLFLLILFIVGNLFCTACEKDSDGTDDYAIIPPDSKAGEQTASIIKGMCIFAGQAETFTDSDWQAIANSPVTDFIIIPKEAAHYGATEAGYKTNLAPFMIKVINQLVSRKASSKIWIGTPGISSLNYTSLISSFDPIHKYLSYVRDQVGASVWSSNIGGVYMNMEAIYGSVNYSNIYENSCIKLMNDISYSVHNLLKTKFLWIPYYGYGTNPAEIIKRIGYVANTNIFDYVVIQPHYYFDETVPENLTGVQHCVRKQTISYRDGLAVTDKTSRTIIGVEMELSWKVVPPNNYADCVARYNEYITAFSEFKNIKPIIFYWDGSVQNALSHRINPFFQ
;
A
#
# COMPACT_ATOMS: atom_id res chain seq x y z
N MET A 1 67.20 -9.74 -37.03
CA MET A 1 66.27 -8.69 -36.55
C MET A 1 66.08 -8.84 -35.05
N LYS A 2 65.89 -7.72 -34.36
CA LYS A 2 66.08 -7.45 -32.92
C LYS A 2 65.23 -8.25 -31.91
N ARG A 3 65.87 -8.55 -30.76
CA ARG A 3 65.43 -8.66 -29.32
C ARG A 3 64.38 -9.76 -28.99
N LEU A 4 64.41 -10.46 -27.85
CA LEU A 4 64.72 -10.07 -26.47
C LEU A 4 65.50 -11.13 -25.67
N THR A 5 66.20 -10.64 -24.64
CA THR A 5 66.98 -11.33 -23.61
C THR A 5 66.17 -11.60 -22.32
N TYR A 6 66.46 -12.74 -21.69
CA TYR A 6 66.13 -13.27 -20.34
C TYR A 6 66.61 -12.39 -19.14
N PRO A 7 66.50 -12.79 -17.84
CA PRO A 7 65.45 -13.52 -17.07
C PRO A 7 65.17 -12.95 -15.63
N LEU A 8 64.22 -13.59 -14.92
CA LEU A 8 64.16 -13.92 -13.48
C LEU A 8 64.54 -12.87 -12.39
N PHE A 9 63.57 -12.49 -11.55
CA PHE A 9 63.78 -12.19 -10.13
C PHE A 9 62.58 -12.66 -9.29
N LEU A 10 62.89 -13.15 -8.09
CA LEU A 10 62.05 -13.85 -7.11
C LEU A 10 61.48 -12.87 -6.06
N LEU A 11 60.57 -13.40 -5.19
CA LEU A 11 60.16 -12.90 -3.85
C LEU A 11 58.99 -11.86 -3.84
N ILE A 12 57.93 -11.85 -3.00
CA ILE A 12 57.63 -12.31 -1.63
C ILE A 12 56.10 -12.60 -1.46
N LEU A 13 55.76 -13.48 -0.52
CA LEU A 13 54.48 -13.88 0.08
C LEU A 13 53.69 -12.75 0.81
N PHE A 14 52.35 -12.66 0.68
CA PHE A 14 51.37 -12.14 1.69
C PHE A 14 49.95 -12.52 1.18
N ILE A 15 49.25 -13.55 1.70
CA ILE A 15 48.38 -13.61 2.89
C ILE A 15 47.35 -12.46 3.01
N VAL A 16 46.08 -12.84 2.79
CA VAL A 16 44.81 -12.33 3.35
C VAL A 16 44.35 -10.93 2.93
N GLY A 17 43.17 -10.90 2.30
CA GLY A 17 42.38 -9.69 2.08
C GLY A 17 40.96 -10.03 1.67
N ASN A 18 40.16 -10.49 2.63
CA ASN A 18 38.70 -10.54 2.51
C ASN A 18 38.19 -9.18 2.04
N LEU A 19 37.64 -9.10 0.82
CA LEU A 19 36.74 -8.00 0.47
C LEU A 19 35.38 -8.33 1.09
N PHE A 20 35.18 -7.82 2.30
CA PHE A 20 33.89 -7.79 2.96
C PHE A 20 32.90 -7.00 2.09
N CYS A 21 31.85 -7.68 1.64
CA CYS A 21 30.54 -7.07 1.45
C CYS A 21 30.10 -6.52 2.81
N THR A 22 30.22 -5.20 3.02
CA THR A 22 29.48 -4.53 4.10
C THR A 22 28.08 -4.22 3.58
N ALA A 23 27.23 -5.25 3.60
CA ALA A 23 25.79 -5.10 3.67
C ALA A 23 25.34 -5.80 4.95
N CYS A 24 24.54 -5.09 5.76
CA CYS A 24 24.13 -5.41 7.13
C CYS A 24 25.21 -5.21 8.20
N GLU A 25 25.37 -3.98 8.68
CA GLU A 25 25.54 -3.81 10.13
C GLU A 25 24.21 -4.26 10.76
N LYS A 26 24.16 -5.53 11.16
CA LYS A 26 23.36 -5.93 12.31
C LYS A 26 24.11 -5.40 13.52
N ASP A 27 23.41 -4.74 14.43
CA ASP A 27 23.95 -4.46 15.75
C ASP A 27 24.46 -5.75 16.40
N SER A 28 25.58 -5.62 17.07
CA SER A 28 26.40 -6.72 17.59
C SER A 28 25.74 -7.58 18.69
N ASP A 29 24.51 -7.27 19.08
CA ASP A 29 23.75 -7.97 20.13
C ASP A 29 22.60 -8.85 19.59
N GLY A 30 22.35 -8.84 18.27
CA GLY A 30 21.29 -9.63 17.65
C GLY A 30 19.87 -9.14 17.95
N THR A 31 19.71 -7.93 18.49
CA THR A 31 18.40 -7.30 18.70
C THR A 31 18.01 -6.44 17.48
N ASP A 32 16.74 -6.50 17.10
CA ASP A 32 16.17 -5.66 16.04
C ASP A 32 15.68 -4.37 16.71
N ASP A 33 16.40 -3.26 16.50
CA ASP A 33 16.13 -1.95 17.13
C ASP A 33 14.74 -1.36 16.80
N TYR A 34 14.01 -2.01 15.91
CA TYR A 34 12.68 -1.63 15.46
C TYR A 34 11.59 -2.20 16.38
N ALA A 35 10.67 -1.35 16.82
CA ALA A 35 9.54 -1.80 17.61
C ALA A 35 8.65 -2.74 16.80
N ILE A 36 8.19 -3.81 17.45
CA ILE A 36 7.21 -4.75 16.88
C ILE A 36 5.86 -4.05 16.87
N ILE A 37 5.29 -3.84 15.69
CA ILE A 37 3.90 -3.41 15.52
C ILE A 37 3.06 -4.68 15.27
N PRO A 38 2.42 -5.25 16.31
CA PRO A 38 1.64 -6.46 16.13
C PRO A 38 0.40 -6.18 15.26
N PRO A 39 -0.08 -7.19 14.50
CA PRO A 39 -1.43 -7.22 13.97
C PRO A 39 -2.45 -6.89 15.07
N ASP A 40 -3.52 -6.18 14.75
CA ASP A 40 -4.53 -5.80 15.75
C ASP A 40 -5.16 -7.05 16.40
N SER A 41 -5.33 -7.01 17.72
CA SER A 41 -5.91 -8.11 18.51
C SER A 41 -7.41 -8.27 18.22
N LYS A 42 -7.83 -9.52 18.03
CA LYS A 42 -9.20 -10.08 17.88
C LYS A 42 -10.28 -9.22 17.19
N ALA A 43 -10.98 -9.83 16.23
CA ALA A 43 -12.24 -9.31 15.70
C ALA A 43 -13.24 -9.07 16.86
N GLY A 44 -13.52 -7.81 17.17
CA GLY A 44 -14.43 -7.41 18.25
C GLY A 44 -13.79 -6.64 19.41
N GLU A 45 -12.46 -6.55 19.51
CA GLU A 45 -11.79 -5.71 20.51
C GLU A 45 -11.50 -4.30 19.97
N GLN A 46 -11.82 -3.32 20.81
CA GLN A 46 -11.97 -1.89 20.55
C GLN A 46 -10.62 -1.13 20.39
N THR A 47 -9.58 -1.74 19.84
CA THR A 47 -8.20 -1.19 19.92
C THR A 47 -7.47 -0.99 18.59
N ALA A 48 -8.04 -1.42 17.44
CA ALA A 48 -7.45 -1.06 16.15
C ALA A 48 -7.62 0.45 15.91
N SER A 49 -6.50 1.16 15.66
CA SER A 49 -6.55 2.58 15.31
C SER A 49 -7.40 2.77 14.07
N ILE A 50 -8.45 3.59 14.16
CA ILE A 50 -9.34 3.86 13.03
C ILE A 50 -8.56 4.64 11.97
N ILE A 51 -8.30 3.99 10.83
CA ILE A 51 -7.65 4.61 9.68
C ILE A 51 -8.57 5.71 9.13
N LYS A 52 -8.10 6.96 9.24
CA LYS A 52 -8.63 8.11 8.48
C LYS A 52 -7.61 8.43 7.41
N GLY A 53 -7.75 7.79 6.25
CA GLY A 53 -6.69 7.68 5.27
C GLY A 53 -6.85 8.56 4.04
N MET A 54 -5.73 8.82 3.36
CA MET A 54 -5.71 9.29 1.97
C MET A 54 -4.52 8.70 1.19
N CYS A 55 -4.71 8.48 -0.11
CA CYS A 55 -3.72 7.90 -1.02
C CYS A 55 -2.86 8.96 -1.69
N ILE A 56 -1.59 9.10 -1.31
CA ILE A 56 -0.65 10.06 -1.91
C ILE A 56 0.20 9.37 -2.99
N PHE A 57 0.07 9.79 -4.25
CA PHE A 57 1.05 9.42 -5.27
C PHE A 57 2.35 10.17 -5.05
N ALA A 58 3.46 9.43 -4.88
CA ALA A 58 4.76 10.05 -4.62
C ALA A 58 5.17 11.05 -5.71
N GLY A 59 4.80 10.80 -6.97
CA GLY A 59 5.05 11.72 -8.08
C GLY A 59 4.22 13.02 -8.01
N GLN A 60 3.00 12.97 -7.47
CA GLN A 60 2.20 14.19 -7.23
C GLN A 60 2.78 14.98 -6.05
N ALA A 61 3.24 14.30 -5.00
CA ALA A 61 3.83 14.97 -3.83
C ALA A 61 5.10 15.78 -4.16
N GLU A 62 5.76 15.51 -5.30
CA GLU A 62 6.90 16.32 -5.76
C GLU A 62 6.51 17.74 -6.15
N THR A 63 5.25 17.95 -6.54
CA THR A 63 4.73 19.26 -6.96
C THR A 63 4.04 20.00 -5.83
N PHE A 64 3.94 19.39 -4.64
CA PHE A 64 3.33 20.01 -3.47
C PHE A 64 4.15 21.21 -3.01
N THR A 65 3.43 22.31 -2.80
CA THR A 65 3.92 23.52 -2.17
C THR A 65 3.86 23.41 -0.66
N ASP A 66 4.45 24.37 0.05
CA ASP A 66 4.35 24.44 1.52
C ASP A 66 2.90 24.57 2.00
N SER A 67 2.02 25.24 1.24
CA SER A 67 0.60 25.33 1.60
C SER A 67 -0.13 24.00 1.44
N ASP A 68 0.26 23.15 0.48
CA ASP A 68 -0.26 21.79 0.35
C ASP A 68 0.12 20.93 1.56
N TRP A 69 1.40 20.97 1.96
CA TRP A 69 1.87 20.27 3.15
C TRP A 69 1.23 20.80 4.44
N GLN A 70 1.00 22.11 4.54
CA GLN A 70 0.31 22.70 5.69
C GLN A 70 -1.17 22.27 5.73
N ALA A 71 -1.84 22.16 4.59
CA ALA A 71 -3.22 21.66 4.54
C ALA A 71 -3.31 20.20 4.99
N ILE A 72 -2.35 19.36 4.59
CA ILE A 72 -2.23 17.97 5.07
C ILE A 72 -1.98 17.95 6.59
N ALA A 73 -1.05 18.76 7.09
CA ALA A 73 -0.74 18.81 8.52
C ALA A 73 -1.97 19.16 9.38
N ASN A 74 -2.77 20.12 8.91
CA ASN A 74 -3.97 20.62 9.59
C ASN A 74 -5.21 19.72 9.38
N SER A 75 -5.14 18.73 8.50
CA SER A 75 -6.26 17.81 8.23
C SER A 75 -6.49 16.83 9.39
N PRO A 76 -7.75 16.41 9.65
CA PRO A 76 -8.06 15.28 10.53
C PRO A 76 -7.62 13.91 9.98
N VAL A 77 -7.16 13.83 8.73
CA VAL A 77 -6.54 12.62 8.16
C VAL A 77 -5.31 12.26 8.99
N THR A 78 -5.21 10.98 9.37
CA THR A 78 -4.14 10.42 10.20
C THR A 78 -3.24 9.47 9.43
N ASP A 79 -3.77 8.85 8.38
CA ASP A 79 -3.12 7.77 7.65
C ASP A 79 -2.83 8.17 6.20
N PHE A 80 -1.63 7.86 5.71
CA PHE A 80 -1.18 8.25 4.38
C PHE A 80 -0.64 7.03 3.64
N ILE A 81 -1.34 6.64 2.58
CA ILE A 81 -0.96 5.51 1.75
C ILE A 81 -0.13 6.06 0.61
N ILE A 82 1.19 5.85 0.65
CA ILE A 82 2.08 6.41 -0.36
C ILE A 82 2.25 5.41 -1.49
N ILE A 83 1.80 5.79 -2.68
CA ILE A 83 1.93 4.99 -3.89
C ILE A 83 3.24 5.37 -4.57
N PRO A 84 4.20 4.43 -4.75
CA PRO A 84 5.49 4.75 -5.37
C PRO A 84 5.33 5.27 -6.79
N LYS A 85 6.13 6.27 -7.15
CA LYS A 85 6.23 6.75 -8.53
C LYS A 85 6.84 5.67 -9.41
N GLU A 86 6.24 5.43 -10.58
CA GLU A 86 6.76 4.47 -11.58
C GLU A 86 7.02 3.08 -10.99
N ALA A 87 6.13 2.66 -10.07
CA ALA A 87 6.30 1.48 -9.23
C ALA A 87 6.55 0.19 -10.03
N ALA A 88 5.97 0.07 -11.22
CA ALA A 88 6.14 -1.07 -12.13
C ALA A 88 7.49 -1.09 -12.86
N HIS A 89 8.18 0.04 -12.96
CA HIS A 89 9.38 0.19 -13.79
C HIS A 89 10.68 -0.01 -12.98
N TYR A 90 10.81 0.63 -11.81
CA TYR A 90 12.05 0.53 -11.01
C TYR A 90 11.98 -0.47 -9.86
N GLY A 91 10.84 -1.15 -9.69
CA GLY A 91 10.60 -2.11 -8.62
C GLY A 91 11.37 -3.43 -8.70
N ALA A 92 11.76 -3.83 -9.90
CA ALA A 92 12.25 -5.18 -10.16
C ALA A 92 13.75 -5.37 -9.90
N THR A 93 14.52 -4.29 -9.71
CA THR A 93 15.98 -4.35 -9.58
C THR A 93 16.48 -3.48 -8.43
N GLU A 94 17.61 -3.88 -7.84
CA GLU A 94 18.26 -3.13 -6.76
C GLU A 94 18.71 -1.73 -7.17
N ALA A 95 19.34 -1.61 -8.33
CA ALA A 95 19.71 -0.31 -8.87
C ALA A 95 18.46 0.57 -9.05
N GLY A 96 17.39 0.03 -9.62
CA GLY A 96 16.13 0.75 -9.83
C GLY A 96 15.53 1.26 -8.52
N TYR A 97 15.33 0.38 -7.54
CA TYR A 97 14.63 0.79 -6.33
C TYR A 97 15.46 1.71 -5.44
N LYS A 98 16.80 1.54 -5.36
CA LYS A 98 17.66 2.40 -4.54
C LYS A 98 17.84 3.80 -5.12
N THR A 99 17.89 3.93 -6.45
CA THR A 99 18.18 5.23 -7.09
C THR A 99 16.93 6.03 -7.44
N ASN A 100 15.75 5.38 -7.55
CA ASN A 100 14.51 6.04 -7.93
C ASN A 100 13.41 5.85 -6.89
N LEU A 101 12.87 4.63 -6.72
CA LEU A 101 11.67 4.38 -5.92
C LEU A 101 11.82 4.79 -4.44
N ALA A 102 12.89 4.34 -3.78
CA ALA A 102 13.11 4.60 -2.36
C ALA A 102 13.39 6.08 -2.05
N PRO A 103 14.26 6.80 -2.80
CA PRO A 103 14.46 8.23 -2.57
C PRO A 103 13.16 9.05 -2.61
N PHE A 104 12.26 8.80 -3.56
CA PHE A 104 10.96 9.49 -3.59
C PHE A 104 10.11 9.13 -2.36
N MET A 105 10.04 7.86 -2.01
CA MET A 105 9.30 7.38 -0.84
C MET A 105 9.80 8.03 0.46
N ILE A 106 11.12 8.00 0.69
CA ILE A 106 11.76 8.56 1.88
C ILE A 106 11.54 10.07 1.98
N LYS A 107 11.64 10.79 0.85
CA LYS A 107 11.37 12.24 0.80
C LYS A 107 9.95 12.56 1.27
N VAL A 108 8.95 11.84 0.77
CA VAL A 108 7.54 12.04 1.16
C VAL A 108 7.31 11.66 2.63
N ILE A 109 7.87 10.54 3.09
CA ILE A 109 7.81 10.12 4.49
C ILE A 109 8.35 11.21 5.42
N ASN A 110 9.56 11.71 5.15
CA ASN A 110 10.20 12.72 5.99
C ASN A 110 9.42 14.05 5.99
N GLN A 111 8.82 14.43 4.86
CA GLN A 111 7.95 15.60 4.80
C GLN A 111 6.69 15.42 5.66
N LEU A 112 5.99 14.29 5.54
CA LEU A 112 4.82 13.99 6.36
C LEU A 112 5.16 13.98 7.86
N VAL A 113 6.25 13.32 8.25
CA VAL A 113 6.67 13.23 9.66
C VAL A 113 7.04 14.60 10.22
N SER A 114 7.78 15.42 9.46
CA SER A 114 8.18 16.76 9.92
C SER A 114 7.01 17.73 10.06
N ARG A 115 5.99 17.61 9.20
CA ARG A 115 4.82 18.49 9.19
C ARG A 115 3.69 17.99 10.11
N LYS A 116 3.61 16.67 10.31
CA LYS A 116 2.59 15.98 11.11
C LYS A 116 3.20 14.76 11.80
N ALA A 117 3.83 14.99 12.95
CA ALA A 117 4.52 13.95 13.73
C ALA A 117 3.63 12.77 14.15
N SER A 118 2.30 12.94 14.17
CA SER A 118 1.34 11.88 14.48
C SER A 118 0.91 11.04 13.26
N SER A 119 1.46 11.30 12.08
CA SER A 119 1.11 10.59 10.85
C SER A 119 1.41 9.10 10.94
N LYS A 120 0.52 8.29 10.39
CA LYS A 120 0.71 6.86 10.14
C LYS A 120 0.85 6.64 8.64
N ILE A 121 1.95 6.03 8.22
CA ILE A 121 2.34 5.96 6.81
C ILE A 121 2.34 4.51 6.36
N TRP A 122 1.67 4.26 5.24
CA TRP A 122 1.60 2.96 4.58
C TRP A 122 2.47 2.99 3.33
N ILE A 123 3.56 2.22 3.35
CA ILE A 123 4.55 2.22 2.26
C ILE A 123 4.04 1.31 1.15
N GLY A 124 3.70 1.87 -0.02
CA GLY A 124 3.30 1.08 -1.16
C GLY A 124 4.44 0.21 -1.68
N THR A 125 4.15 -1.05 -1.99
CA THR A 125 5.07 -1.94 -2.70
C THR A 125 5.33 -1.41 -4.11
N PRO A 126 6.40 -1.87 -4.77
CA PRO A 126 6.50 -1.75 -6.21
C PRO A 126 5.24 -2.31 -6.90
N GLY A 127 4.95 -1.76 -8.08
CA GLY A 127 3.65 -1.93 -8.73
C GLY A 127 3.60 -3.20 -9.56
N ILE A 128 2.58 -4.01 -9.31
CA ILE A 128 2.23 -5.15 -10.17
C ILE A 128 0.92 -4.80 -10.87
N SER A 129 0.90 -5.01 -12.17
CA SER A 129 -0.18 -4.64 -13.07
C SER A 129 -0.48 -5.79 -14.03
N SER A 130 -1.56 -5.65 -14.79
CA SER A 130 -1.91 -6.57 -15.87
C SER A 130 -0.79 -6.72 -16.92
N LEU A 131 0.12 -5.75 -17.04
CA LEU A 131 1.22 -5.74 -18.01
C LEU A 131 2.44 -6.55 -17.57
N ASN A 132 2.65 -6.73 -16.26
CA ASN A 132 3.88 -7.31 -15.72
C ASN A 132 3.65 -8.40 -14.66
N TYR A 133 2.40 -8.77 -14.36
CA TYR A 133 2.12 -9.84 -13.40
C TYR A 133 2.77 -11.17 -13.80
N THR A 134 2.83 -11.54 -15.07
CA THR A 134 3.45 -12.83 -15.46
C THR A 134 4.97 -12.86 -15.31
N SER A 135 5.64 -11.71 -15.38
CA SER A 135 7.11 -11.61 -15.33
C SER A 135 7.67 -11.26 -13.94
N LEU A 136 6.89 -10.58 -13.10
CA LEU A 136 7.31 -10.14 -11.76
C LEU A 136 7.19 -11.21 -10.66
N ILE A 137 6.63 -12.39 -10.96
CA ILE A 137 6.27 -13.37 -9.93
C ILE A 137 7.33 -14.47 -9.74
N SER A 138 8.58 -14.26 -10.17
CA SER A 138 9.64 -15.26 -9.93
C SER A 138 10.28 -15.13 -8.54
N SER A 139 10.19 -13.98 -7.85
CA SER A 139 10.68 -13.83 -6.47
C SER A 139 10.15 -12.56 -5.79
N PHE A 140 9.82 -12.66 -4.49
CA PHE A 140 9.49 -11.51 -3.65
C PHE A 140 10.74 -10.73 -3.19
N ASP A 141 11.95 -11.25 -3.42
CA ASP A 141 13.22 -10.67 -2.93
C ASP A 141 13.41 -9.19 -3.28
N PRO A 142 13.15 -8.71 -4.52
CA PRO A 142 13.32 -7.29 -4.83
C PRO A 142 12.38 -6.40 -4.00
N ILE A 143 11.15 -6.86 -3.75
CA ILE A 143 10.16 -6.13 -2.95
C ILE A 143 10.59 -6.12 -1.49
N HIS A 144 11.02 -7.27 -0.94
CA HIS A 144 11.55 -7.34 0.42
C HIS A 144 12.76 -6.42 0.61
N LYS A 145 13.75 -6.48 -0.30
CA LYS A 145 14.95 -5.64 -0.23
C LYS A 145 14.64 -4.16 -0.35
N TYR A 146 13.68 -3.79 -1.20
CA TYR A 146 13.19 -2.42 -1.29
C TYR A 146 12.59 -1.94 0.05
N LEU A 147 11.69 -2.72 0.65
CA LEU A 147 11.05 -2.36 1.91
C LEU A 147 12.06 -2.28 3.06
N SER A 148 12.99 -3.23 3.15
CA SER A 148 14.09 -3.20 4.12
C SER A 148 14.98 -1.96 3.91
N TYR A 149 15.30 -1.63 2.67
CA TYR A 149 16.07 -0.42 2.38
C TYR A 149 15.34 0.86 2.81
N VAL A 150 14.03 0.98 2.53
CA VAL A 150 13.25 2.14 3.00
C VAL A 150 13.24 2.19 4.54
N ARG A 151 13.01 1.06 5.22
CA ARG A 151 13.07 0.96 6.69
C ARG A 151 14.38 1.50 7.24
N ASP A 152 15.49 1.01 6.71
CA ASP A 152 16.83 1.36 7.20
C ASP A 152 17.14 2.84 6.94
N GLN A 153 16.64 3.42 5.84
CA GLN A 153 16.85 4.83 5.51
C GLN A 153 15.96 5.80 6.30
N VAL A 154 14.74 5.41 6.69
CA VAL A 154 13.90 6.26 7.57
C VAL A 154 14.32 6.16 9.02
N GLY A 155 14.96 5.05 9.40
CA GLY A 155 15.52 4.82 10.73
C GLY A 155 14.49 4.34 11.76
N ALA A 156 15.00 3.71 12.84
CA ALA A 156 14.20 3.01 13.83
C ALA A 156 13.12 3.87 14.51
N SER A 157 13.43 5.14 14.82
CA SER A 157 12.49 6.06 15.46
C SER A 157 11.27 6.34 14.59
N VAL A 158 11.49 6.68 13.31
CA VAL A 158 10.41 6.97 12.36
C VAL A 158 9.64 5.69 12.04
N TRP A 159 10.34 4.58 11.83
CA TRP A 159 9.70 3.29 11.57
C TRP A 159 8.73 2.89 12.69
N SER A 160 9.20 2.92 13.93
CA SER A 160 8.42 2.49 15.09
C SER A 160 7.24 3.43 15.40
N SER A 161 7.42 4.73 15.15
CA SER A 161 6.45 5.76 15.57
C SER A 161 5.46 6.15 14.47
N ASN A 162 5.87 6.09 13.21
CA ASN A 162 5.14 6.68 12.08
C ASN A 162 4.78 5.69 10.98
N ILE A 163 5.44 4.54 10.85
CA ILE A 163 5.06 3.58 9.81
C ILE A 163 3.89 2.74 10.33
N GLY A 164 2.73 2.90 9.70
CA GLY A 164 1.51 2.14 10.00
C GLY A 164 1.51 0.76 9.36
N GLY A 165 2.21 0.60 8.23
CA GLY A 165 2.31 -0.66 7.53
C GLY A 165 2.86 -0.55 6.11
N VAL A 166 2.63 -1.61 5.34
CA VAL A 166 2.92 -1.73 3.92
C VAL A 166 1.60 -1.81 3.16
N TYR A 167 1.54 -1.20 1.98
CA TYR A 167 0.40 -1.24 1.07
C TYR A 167 0.73 -2.11 -0.15
N MET A 168 -0.06 -3.14 -0.42
CA MET A 168 0.04 -3.94 -1.65
C MET A 168 -0.46 -3.12 -2.85
N ASN A 169 0.47 -2.60 -3.64
CA ASN A 169 0.21 -1.79 -4.83
C ASN A 169 -0.14 -2.66 -6.06
N MET A 170 -1.21 -3.42 -5.93
CA MET A 170 -1.81 -4.26 -6.97
C MET A 170 -3.31 -4.35 -6.69
N GLU A 171 -4.13 -3.70 -7.51
CA GLU A 171 -5.56 -3.48 -7.21
C GLU A 171 -6.47 -4.61 -7.71
N ALA A 172 -5.90 -5.66 -8.31
CA ALA A 172 -6.62 -6.79 -8.89
C ALA A 172 -5.85 -8.12 -8.78
N ILE A 173 -6.59 -9.24 -8.89
CA ILE A 173 -6.01 -10.58 -9.00
C ILE A 173 -6.12 -11.04 -10.45
N TYR A 174 -4.96 -11.17 -11.10
CA TYR A 174 -4.83 -11.57 -12.50
C TYR A 174 -4.70 -13.09 -12.66
N GLY A 175 -5.11 -13.59 -13.82
CA GLY A 175 -5.12 -15.03 -14.12
C GLY A 175 -6.27 -15.79 -13.46
N SER A 176 -6.29 -17.10 -13.70
CA SER A 176 -7.29 -18.01 -13.12
C SER A 176 -6.94 -18.34 -11.66
N VAL A 177 -7.96 -18.61 -10.83
CA VAL A 177 -7.80 -19.02 -9.43
C VAL A 177 -8.35 -20.42 -9.24
N ASN A 178 -7.52 -21.33 -8.77
CA ASN A 178 -7.97 -22.62 -8.24
C ASN A 178 -8.49 -22.42 -6.81
N TYR A 179 -9.79 -22.42 -6.61
CA TYR A 179 -10.40 -22.15 -5.31
C TYR A 179 -10.16 -23.25 -4.26
N SER A 180 -9.69 -24.43 -4.67
CA SER A 180 -9.24 -25.48 -3.74
C SER A 180 -7.81 -25.25 -3.24
N ASN A 181 -7.02 -24.45 -3.96
CA ASN A 181 -5.65 -24.06 -3.61
C ASN A 181 -5.29 -22.72 -4.26
N ILE A 182 -5.69 -21.63 -3.61
CA ILE A 182 -5.58 -20.28 -4.20
C ILE A 182 -4.13 -19.84 -4.47
N TYR A 183 -3.15 -20.45 -3.79
CA TYR A 183 -1.73 -20.13 -3.95
C TYR A 183 -1.10 -20.70 -5.23
N GLU A 184 -1.84 -21.50 -6.01
CA GLU A 184 -1.46 -21.81 -7.40
C GLU A 184 -1.55 -20.58 -8.30
N ASN A 185 -2.38 -19.59 -7.93
CA ASN A 185 -2.35 -18.30 -8.57
C ASN A 185 -1.10 -17.54 -8.12
N SER A 186 -0.29 -17.14 -9.09
CA SER A 186 0.98 -16.47 -8.89
C SER A 186 0.83 -15.14 -8.12
N CYS A 187 -0.21 -14.34 -8.43
CA CYS A 187 -0.43 -13.06 -7.74
C CYS A 187 -0.72 -13.27 -6.26
N ILE A 188 -1.56 -14.26 -5.95
CA ILE A 188 -1.94 -14.61 -4.57
C ILE A 188 -0.74 -15.18 -3.81
N LYS A 189 0.07 -16.04 -4.45
CA LYS A 189 1.31 -16.52 -3.86
C LYS A 189 2.26 -15.38 -3.51
N LEU A 190 2.46 -14.43 -4.42
CA LEU A 190 3.32 -13.28 -4.17
C LEU A 190 2.78 -12.41 -3.02
N MET A 191 1.48 -12.16 -2.97
CA MET A 191 0.82 -11.48 -1.85
C MET A 191 1.11 -12.19 -0.51
N ASN A 192 1.03 -13.52 -0.48
CA ASN A 192 1.32 -14.32 0.71
C ASN A 192 2.80 -14.27 1.12
N ASP A 193 3.72 -14.36 0.16
CA ASP A 193 5.16 -14.30 0.44
C ASP A 193 5.56 -12.90 0.97
N ILE A 194 4.95 -11.83 0.43
CA ILE A 194 5.13 -10.47 0.94
C ILE A 194 4.50 -10.32 2.33
N SER A 195 3.30 -10.87 2.56
CA SER A 195 2.68 -10.90 3.89
C SER A 195 3.62 -11.53 4.93
N TYR A 196 4.23 -12.67 4.61
CA TYR A 196 5.22 -13.29 5.49
C TYR A 196 6.38 -12.33 5.81
N SER A 197 6.91 -11.64 4.80
CA SER A 197 7.97 -10.65 5.00
C SER A 197 7.52 -9.48 5.89
N VAL A 198 6.34 -8.91 5.61
CA VAL A 198 5.78 -7.76 6.32
C VAL A 198 5.52 -8.10 7.80
N HIS A 199 4.89 -9.25 8.07
CA HIS A 199 4.52 -9.64 9.43
C HIS A 199 5.70 -10.20 10.22
N ASN A 200 6.56 -11.01 9.61
CA ASN A 200 7.60 -11.73 10.34
C ASN A 200 8.97 -11.07 10.32
N LEU A 201 9.32 -10.35 9.25
CA LEU A 201 10.64 -9.74 9.09
C LEU A 201 10.60 -8.23 9.36
N LEU A 202 9.58 -7.55 8.86
CA LEU A 202 9.42 -6.10 9.04
C LEU A 202 8.57 -5.71 10.25
N LYS A 203 7.89 -6.70 10.86
CA LYS A 203 7.08 -6.57 12.08
C LYS A 203 6.07 -5.42 12.02
N THR A 204 5.37 -5.31 10.88
CA THR A 204 4.36 -4.26 10.64
C THR A 204 3.11 -4.82 9.98
N LYS A 205 2.13 -3.95 9.69
CA LYS A 205 0.81 -4.34 9.14
C LYS A 205 0.80 -4.33 7.62
N PHE A 206 -0.14 -5.06 7.02
CA PHE A 206 -0.29 -5.17 5.57
C PHE A 206 -1.70 -4.79 5.11
N LEU A 207 -1.78 -3.85 4.17
CA LEU A 207 -3.02 -3.28 3.65
C LEU A 207 -3.17 -3.55 2.15
N TRP A 208 -4.39 -3.78 1.70
CA TRP A 208 -4.75 -3.93 0.30
C TRP A 208 -5.98 -3.11 -0.09
N ILE A 209 -5.97 -2.50 -1.27
CA ILE A 209 -7.06 -1.68 -1.82
C ILE A 209 -7.49 -2.25 -3.18
N PRO A 210 -8.43 -3.21 -3.23
CA PRO A 210 -8.88 -3.80 -4.48
C PRO A 210 -10.07 -3.07 -5.11
N TYR A 211 -10.13 -3.09 -6.45
CA TYR A 211 -11.34 -2.71 -7.20
C TYR A 211 -12.46 -3.74 -7.06
N TYR A 212 -13.59 -3.33 -6.50
CA TYR A 212 -14.75 -4.19 -6.32
C TYR A 212 -15.55 -4.34 -7.61
N GLY A 213 -15.51 -5.51 -8.22
CA GLY A 213 -16.42 -5.85 -9.32
C GLY A 213 -16.28 -5.01 -10.60
N TYR A 214 -15.20 -4.23 -10.75
CA TYR A 214 -14.94 -3.45 -11.96
C TYR A 214 -14.27 -4.31 -13.05
N GLY A 215 -14.92 -4.44 -14.20
CA GLY A 215 -14.41 -5.13 -15.38
C GLY A 215 -15.29 -6.28 -15.87
N THR A 216 -14.76 -7.06 -16.83
CA THR A 216 -15.46 -8.19 -17.45
C THR A 216 -15.62 -9.33 -16.44
N ASN A 217 -16.83 -9.51 -15.91
CA ASN A 217 -17.22 -10.48 -14.85
C ASN A 217 -17.05 -9.98 -13.39
N PRO A 218 -17.93 -9.05 -12.94
CA PRO A 218 -17.92 -8.51 -11.59
C PRO A 218 -17.97 -9.59 -10.49
N ALA A 219 -18.80 -10.62 -10.66
CA ALA A 219 -18.98 -11.67 -9.67
C ALA A 219 -17.68 -12.46 -9.44
N GLU A 220 -16.97 -12.83 -10.50
CA GLU A 220 -15.68 -13.51 -10.39
C GLU A 220 -14.61 -12.62 -9.76
N ILE A 221 -14.60 -11.32 -10.06
CA ILE A 221 -13.67 -10.35 -9.44
C ILE A 221 -13.93 -10.28 -7.92
N ILE A 222 -15.19 -10.12 -7.52
CA ILE A 222 -15.59 -10.11 -6.11
C ILE A 222 -15.21 -11.44 -5.44
N LYS A 223 -15.41 -12.57 -6.13
CA LYS A 223 -15.06 -13.89 -5.62
C LYS A 223 -13.56 -14.01 -5.33
N ARG A 224 -12.69 -13.56 -6.23
CA ARG A 224 -11.24 -13.56 -6.02
C ARG A 224 -10.83 -12.72 -4.82
N ILE A 225 -11.40 -11.52 -4.69
CA ILE A 225 -11.15 -10.63 -3.55
C ILE A 225 -11.55 -11.36 -2.25
N GLY A 226 -12.72 -11.99 -2.22
CA GLY A 226 -13.19 -12.70 -1.03
C GLY A 226 -12.31 -13.87 -0.62
N TYR A 227 -11.85 -14.68 -1.57
CA TYR A 227 -10.94 -15.78 -1.27
C TYR A 227 -9.56 -15.35 -0.78
N VAL A 228 -9.12 -14.12 -1.07
CA VAL A 228 -7.85 -13.59 -0.59
C VAL A 228 -8.03 -12.83 0.73
N ALA A 229 -8.97 -11.88 0.78
CA ALA A 229 -9.22 -11.03 1.95
C ALA A 229 -9.73 -11.79 3.18
N ASN A 230 -10.37 -12.95 2.97
CA ASN A 230 -10.83 -13.81 4.07
C ASN A 230 -9.75 -14.76 4.61
N THR A 231 -8.48 -14.61 4.15
CA THR A 231 -7.27 -15.29 4.66
C THR A 231 -6.39 -14.34 5.48
N ASN A 232 -5.33 -14.84 6.12
CA ASN A 232 -4.45 -14.05 7.00
C ASN A 232 -3.35 -13.27 6.25
N ILE A 233 -3.46 -13.09 4.93
CA ILE A 233 -2.48 -12.32 4.15
C ILE A 233 -2.49 -10.85 4.59
N PHE A 234 -3.66 -10.24 4.76
CA PHE A 234 -3.81 -8.82 5.02
C PHE A 234 -4.39 -8.53 6.41
N ASP A 235 -3.90 -7.48 7.05
CA ASP A 235 -4.52 -6.90 8.24
C ASP A 235 -5.71 -6.01 7.87
N TYR A 236 -5.59 -5.30 6.75
CA TYR A 236 -6.61 -4.37 6.24
C TYR A 236 -6.91 -4.64 4.77
N VAL A 237 -8.20 -4.69 4.45
CA VAL A 237 -8.67 -4.64 3.05
C VAL A 237 -9.67 -3.50 2.95
N VAL A 238 -9.30 -2.44 2.25
CA VAL A 238 -10.09 -1.23 2.09
C VAL A 238 -10.59 -1.19 0.65
N ILE A 239 -11.88 -1.45 0.44
CA ILE A 239 -12.40 -1.82 -0.87
C ILE A 239 -12.76 -0.57 -1.68
N GLN A 240 -12.35 -0.50 -2.94
CA GLN A 240 -12.65 0.60 -3.86
C GLN A 240 -13.88 0.28 -4.72
N PRO A 241 -15.01 1.00 -4.60
CA PRO A 241 -16.23 0.70 -5.36
C PRO A 241 -16.16 1.05 -6.86
N HIS A 242 -15.24 1.93 -7.28
CA HIS A 242 -15.11 2.47 -8.64
C HIS A 242 -16.27 3.32 -9.19
N TYR A 243 -17.42 3.32 -8.51
CA TYR A 243 -18.64 4.00 -8.95
C TYR A 243 -18.46 5.50 -9.26
N TYR A 244 -17.57 6.20 -8.55
CA TYR A 244 -17.34 7.63 -8.80
C TYR A 244 -16.86 7.89 -10.24
N PHE A 245 -15.99 7.03 -10.76
CA PHE A 245 -15.41 7.12 -12.10
C PHE A 245 -16.21 6.34 -13.16
N ASP A 246 -17.03 5.38 -12.74
CA ASP A 246 -17.90 4.59 -13.61
C ASP A 246 -19.33 4.54 -13.03
N GLU A 247 -20.20 5.40 -13.56
CA GLU A 247 -21.59 5.49 -13.11
C GLU A 247 -22.45 4.26 -13.46
N THR A 248 -21.91 3.31 -14.24
CA THR A 248 -22.64 2.12 -14.68
C THR A 248 -22.66 1.00 -13.64
N VAL A 249 -21.93 1.15 -12.53
CA VAL A 249 -21.83 0.14 -11.46
C VAL A 249 -22.30 0.62 -10.07
N PRO A 250 -23.46 1.31 -9.93
CA PRO A 250 -23.94 1.81 -8.65
C PRO A 250 -24.11 0.72 -7.58
N GLU A 251 -24.38 -0.51 -8.00
CA GLU A 251 -24.51 -1.68 -7.13
C GLU A 251 -23.21 -2.04 -6.39
N ASN A 252 -22.06 -1.54 -6.85
CA ASN A 252 -20.80 -1.67 -6.12
C ASN A 252 -20.83 -0.95 -4.77
N LEU A 253 -21.52 0.20 -4.67
CA LEU A 253 -21.65 0.91 -3.38
C LEU A 253 -22.33 0.03 -2.34
N THR A 254 -23.46 -0.58 -2.70
CA THR A 254 -24.23 -1.49 -1.84
C THR A 254 -23.43 -2.73 -1.48
N GLY A 255 -22.74 -3.34 -2.46
CA GLY A 255 -21.88 -4.50 -2.22
C GLY A 255 -20.76 -4.21 -1.23
N VAL A 256 -20.05 -3.08 -1.39
CA VAL A 256 -19.00 -2.65 -0.46
C VAL A 256 -19.58 -2.30 0.91
N GLN A 257 -20.75 -1.65 0.99
CA GLN A 257 -21.43 -1.38 2.26
C GLN A 257 -21.74 -2.68 3.02
N HIS A 258 -22.21 -3.72 2.33
CA HIS A 258 -22.39 -5.04 2.91
C HIS A 258 -21.07 -5.63 3.43
N CYS A 259 -19.98 -5.49 2.67
CA CYS A 259 -18.67 -5.99 3.07
C CYS A 259 -18.19 -5.34 4.37
N VAL A 260 -18.26 -4.01 4.46
CA VAL A 260 -17.85 -3.25 5.64
C VAL A 260 -18.75 -3.56 6.84
N ARG A 261 -20.08 -3.61 6.67
CA ARG A 261 -21.01 -3.90 7.77
C ARG A 261 -20.81 -5.31 8.34
N LYS A 262 -20.61 -6.31 7.48
CA LYS A 262 -20.43 -7.71 7.87
C LYS A 262 -18.98 -8.09 8.21
N GLN A 263 -18.02 -7.19 7.94
CA GLN A 263 -16.59 -7.43 8.08
C GLN A 263 -16.13 -8.70 7.34
N THR A 264 -16.68 -8.95 6.16
CA THR A 264 -16.31 -10.05 5.26
C THR A 264 -16.63 -9.66 3.83
N ILE A 265 -15.88 -10.14 2.84
CA ILE A 265 -16.23 -9.87 1.45
C ILE A 265 -17.52 -10.58 1.08
N SER A 266 -18.44 -9.81 0.51
CA SER A 266 -19.77 -10.23 0.09
C SER A 266 -19.98 -9.84 -1.38
N TYR A 267 -20.83 -10.59 -2.08
CA TYR A 267 -21.38 -10.16 -3.36
C TYR A 267 -22.33 -8.96 -3.18
N ARG A 268 -22.78 -8.40 -4.30
CA ARG A 268 -23.63 -7.19 -4.35
C ARG A 268 -25.00 -7.40 -3.67
N ASP A 269 -25.48 -8.63 -3.60
CA ASP A 269 -26.70 -9.04 -2.86
C ASP A 269 -26.46 -9.24 -1.35
N GLY A 270 -25.22 -9.06 -0.89
CA GLY A 270 -24.80 -9.23 0.49
C GLY A 270 -24.51 -10.67 0.90
N LEU A 271 -24.58 -11.67 0.01
CA LEU A 271 -24.14 -13.03 0.35
C LEU A 271 -22.61 -13.05 0.49
N ALA A 272 -22.11 -13.62 1.60
CA ALA A 272 -20.67 -13.76 1.81
C ALA A 272 -20.05 -14.63 0.71
N VAL A 273 -18.89 -14.24 0.20
CA VAL A 273 -18.18 -14.99 -0.85
C VAL A 273 -17.70 -16.36 -0.35
N THR A 274 -17.19 -16.37 0.87
CA THR A 274 -16.66 -17.54 1.58
C THR A 274 -16.68 -17.25 3.08
N ASP A 275 -16.62 -18.30 3.90
CA ASP A 275 -16.46 -18.16 5.34
C ASP A 275 -15.17 -17.41 5.66
N LYS A 276 -15.26 -16.49 6.61
CA LYS A 276 -14.11 -15.69 7.04
C LYS A 276 -13.42 -16.36 8.22
N THR A 277 -12.18 -16.77 7.99
CA THR A 277 -11.32 -17.32 9.05
C THR A 277 -10.27 -16.31 9.51
N SER A 278 -10.06 -15.24 8.74
CA SER A 278 -9.06 -14.23 9.03
C SER A 278 -9.51 -13.11 9.95
N ARG A 279 -8.53 -12.39 10.50
CA ARG A 279 -8.75 -11.18 11.31
C ARG A 279 -8.77 -9.87 10.51
N THR A 280 -8.67 -9.97 9.18
CA THR A 280 -8.62 -8.80 8.29
C THR A 280 -9.80 -7.86 8.54
N ILE A 281 -9.49 -6.59 8.79
CA ILE A 281 -10.48 -5.52 8.96
C ILE A 281 -10.87 -5.01 7.57
N ILE A 282 -12.18 -4.90 7.33
CA ILE A 282 -12.73 -4.45 6.06
C ILE A 282 -13.15 -2.99 6.15
N GLY A 283 -12.64 -2.16 5.24
CA GLY A 283 -12.99 -0.75 5.09
C GLY A 283 -13.39 -0.39 3.66
N VAL A 284 -13.50 0.90 3.39
CA VAL A 284 -13.86 1.44 2.06
C VAL A 284 -12.92 2.55 1.62
N GLU A 285 -12.57 2.55 0.34
CA GLU A 285 -11.95 3.69 -0.31
C GLU A 285 -13.02 4.55 -0.99
N MET A 286 -13.02 5.84 -0.67
CA MET A 286 -13.88 6.83 -1.30
C MET A 286 -13.09 7.60 -2.35
N GLU A 287 -13.62 7.66 -3.56
CA GLU A 287 -12.96 8.28 -4.70
C GLU A 287 -13.53 9.67 -4.99
N LEU A 288 -12.66 10.59 -5.38
CA LEU A 288 -13.05 11.90 -5.91
C LEU A 288 -12.02 12.44 -6.89
N SER A 289 -12.36 13.52 -7.59
CA SER A 289 -11.43 14.24 -8.47
C SER A 289 -11.63 15.74 -8.42
N TRP A 290 -10.80 16.48 -9.15
CA TRP A 290 -10.87 17.94 -9.29
C TRP A 290 -12.26 18.44 -9.73
N LYS A 291 -13.08 17.58 -10.34
CA LYS A 291 -14.44 17.88 -10.78
C LYS A 291 -15.41 18.17 -9.63
N VAL A 292 -15.22 17.60 -8.45
CA VAL A 292 -16.13 17.83 -7.31
C VAL A 292 -15.71 18.95 -6.40
N VAL A 293 -14.63 19.68 -6.68
CA VAL A 293 -14.16 20.78 -5.84
C VAL A 293 -14.25 22.12 -6.57
N PRO A 294 -14.36 23.26 -5.87
CA PRO A 294 -14.32 24.57 -6.52
C PRO A 294 -13.02 24.79 -7.33
N PRO A 295 -13.08 25.55 -8.44
CA PRO A 295 -14.27 26.20 -9.02
C PRO A 295 -15.16 25.27 -9.87
N ASN A 296 -14.83 23.98 -9.96
CA ASN A 296 -15.40 23.06 -10.95
C ASN A 296 -16.82 22.60 -10.60
N ASN A 297 -17.01 21.91 -9.46
CA ASN A 297 -18.30 21.42 -8.96
C ASN A 297 -19.26 20.87 -10.04
N TYR A 298 -18.79 19.92 -10.85
CA TYR A 298 -19.59 19.27 -11.89
C TYR A 298 -20.73 18.50 -11.23
N ALA A 299 -21.97 18.83 -11.60
CA ALA A 299 -23.18 18.37 -10.89
C ALA A 299 -23.29 16.84 -10.80
N ASP A 300 -22.97 16.13 -11.89
CA ASP A 300 -22.98 14.67 -11.96
C ASP A 300 -21.93 14.05 -11.01
N CYS A 301 -20.71 14.60 -11.00
CA CYS A 301 -19.64 14.13 -10.14
C CYS A 301 -19.94 14.41 -8.67
N VAL A 302 -20.54 15.57 -8.37
CA VAL A 302 -20.96 15.93 -7.00
C VAL A 302 -22.07 15.01 -6.53
N ALA A 303 -23.03 14.66 -7.39
CA ALA A 303 -24.06 13.67 -7.08
C ALA A 303 -23.45 12.31 -6.73
N ARG A 304 -22.56 11.77 -7.59
CA ARG A 304 -21.87 10.49 -7.32
C ARG A 304 -21.05 10.53 -6.04
N TYR A 305 -20.33 11.63 -5.76
CA TYR A 305 -19.62 11.77 -4.48
C TYR A 305 -20.58 11.77 -3.27
N ASN A 306 -21.72 12.44 -3.36
CA ASN A 306 -22.71 12.45 -2.28
C ASN A 306 -23.37 11.07 -2.08
N GLU A 307 -23.41 10.21 -3.10
CA GLU A 307 -23.82 8.82 -2.95
C GLU A 307 -22.80 8.00 -2.15
N TYR A 308 -21.49 8.22 -2.35
CA TYR A 308 -20.45 7.66 -1.45
C TYR A 308 -20.65 8.14 -0.01
N ILE A 309 -20.92 9.44 0.19
CA ILE A 309 -21.18 9.99 1.53
C ILE A 309 -22.37 9.29 2.16
N THR A 310 -23.48 9.13 1.42
CA THR A 310 -24.69 8.48 1.92
C THR A 310 -24.44 7.01 2.26
N ALA A 311 -23.71 6.28 1.42
CA ALA A 311 -23.42 4.86 1.61
C ALA A 311 -22.50 4.57 2.80
N PHE A 312 -21.54 5.46 3.08
CA PHE A 312 -20.43 5.14 4.00
C PHE A 312 -20.34 6.01 5.25
N SER A 313 -21.20 7.02 5.41
CA SER A 313 -21.22 7.88 6.61
C SER A 313 -21.46 7.10 7.91
N GLU A 314 -22.20 5.98 7.87
CA GLU A 314 -22.43 5.14 9.06
C GLU A 314 -21.13 4.52 9.61
N PHE A 315 -20.07 4.43 8.79
CA PHE A 315 -18.79 3.83 9.15
C PHE A 315 -17.73 4.87 9.55
N LYS A 316 -18.04 6.16 9.39
CA LYS A 316 -17.16 7.26 9.75
C LYS A 316 -16.71 7.13 11.20
N ASN A 317 -15.41 7.24 11.45
CA ASN A 317 -14.80 7.13 12.77
C ASN A 317 -15.03 5.77 13.47
N ILE A 318 -15.46 4.73 12.74
CA ILE A 318 -15.71 3.39 13.29
C ILE A 318 -14.97 2.32 12.48
N LYS A 319 -14.86 2.49 11.16
CA LYS A 319 -14.12 1.59 10.25
C LYS A 319 -13.08 2.38 9.44
N PRO A 320 -12.07 1.69 8.89
CA PRO A 320 -11.14 2.30 7.95
C PRO A 320 -11.86 2.95 6.78
N ILE A 321 -11.59 4.24 6.56
CA ILE A 321 -12.01 4.95 5.36
C ILE A 321 -10.79 5.65 4.79
N ILE A 322 -10.48 5.36 3.53
CA ILE A 322 -9.36 5.96 2.80
C ILE A 322 -9.93 6.78 1.65
N PHE A 323 -9.32 7.92 1.33
CA PHE A 323 -9.69 8.71 0.16
C PHE A 323 -8.65 8.58 -0.96
N TYR A 324 -9.11 8.17 -2.13
CA TYR A 324 -8.41 8.45 -3.38
C TYR A 324 -8.85 9.83 -3.88
N TRP A 325 -7.91 10.64 -4.36
CA TRP A 325 -8.25 11.88 -5.05
C TRP A 325 -7.38 12.14 -6.27
N ASP A 326 -7.96 12.84 -7.23
CA ASP A 326 -7.25 13.50 -8.33
C ASP A 326 -7.41 15.02 -8.25
N GLY A 327 -6.37 15.78 -8.58
CA GLY A 327 -6.34 17.25 -8.55
C GLY A 327 -5.70 17.87 -7.30
N SER A 328 -6.09 19.11 -7.00
CA SER A 328 -5.53 19.90 -5.89
C SER A 328 -5.84 19.28 -4.53
N VAL A 329 -4.79 18.94 -3.78
CA VAL A 329 -4.91 18.36 -2.44
C VAL A 329 -5.55 19.33 -1.45
N GLN A 330 -5.25 20.63 -1.52
CA GLN A 330 -5.90 21.65 -0.69
C GLN A 330 -7.41 21.68 -0.91
N ASN A 331 -7.85 21.67 -2.16
CA ASN A 331 -9.27 21.71 -2.48
C ASN A 331 -9.98 20.43 -2.08
N ALA A 332 -9.38 19.26 -2.34
CA ALA A 332 -9.90 17.96 -1.90
C ALA A 332 -10.06 17.91 -0.37
N LEU A 333 -9.03 18.31 0.37
CA LEU A 333 -9.03 18.34 1.83
C LEU A 333 -10.09 19.30 2.37
N SER A 334 -10.06 20.56 1.97
CA SER A 334 -10.93 21.61 2.53
C SER A 334 -12.41 21.43 2.21
N HIS A 335 -12.75 20.89 1.04
CA HIS A 335 -14.15 20.87 0.58
C HIS A 335 -14.82 19.50 0.68
N ARG A 336 -14.06 18.41 0.77
CA ARG A 336 -14.61 17.04 0.67
C ARG A 336 -14.12 16.14 1.81
N ILE A 337 -12.80 15.95 1.93
CA ILE A 337 -12.22 14.97 2.86
C ILE A 337 -12.33 15.44 4.32
N ASN A 338 -11.91 16.66 4.65
CA ASN A 338 -11.98 17.16 6.03
C ASN A 338 -13.43 17.30 6.51
N PRO A 339 -14.36 17.89 5.73
CA PRO A 339 -15.77 17.96 6.13
C PRO A 339 -16.42 16.60 6.35
N PHE A 340 -15.99 15.56 5.61
CA PHE A 340 -16.47 14.21 5.88
C PHE A 340 -16.07 13.77 7.29
N PHE A 341 -14.80 13.92 7.68
CA PHE A 341 -14.28 13.42 8.97
C PHE A 341 -14.60 14.27 10.21
N GLN A 342 -15.01 15.52 10.02
CA GLN A 342 -15.55 16.40 11.07
C GLN A 342 -16.98 15.99 11.42
#